data_AF-A0A2E4DQS6-F1
#
_entry.id   AF-A0A2E4DQS6-F1
#
_cell.length_a   1.000
_cell.length_b   1.000
_cell.length_c   1.000
_cell.angle_alpha   90.00
_cell.angle_beta   90.00
_cell.angle_gamma   90.00
#
_symmetry.space_group_name_H-M   'P 1'
#
loop_
_entity.id
_entity.type
_entity.pdbx_description
1 polymer ?
#
loop_
_entity_poly.entity_id
_entity_poly.type
_entity_poly.pdbx_seq_one_letter_code
_entity_poly.pdbx_strand_id
1 'polypeptide(L)'
;MNQSKILLFILFFICHLTLANENLRIIGMGGVMIATNASDASIFGNPAGLIDVEGNNLSAGVTLSDFRHVPLSAVPEFQFSEQLELGLSPSITYSRSVQGAGFSIGYLSSLRNKSTFSLENTRSEYLVDEQRFLAKTLSITEYKQLLQSGWYIGYSKKMGQSQFGLRLNQITQHAKRGRVLVGLALDAQHASDINVNDPRALIPAIIDSLDLANLGQYIDQSDEVSQDLEISNFDFDLGYQHYFNIDMMEKRKVLTGLVIRNLLQRKLVAQLPTTIGIGANTKIFQWLTTGLDLWRVPGHRGLDVAFGWELAESWQRGFSGNIALRNGWSRIDGVGIFSFGLSLGLGGSRWEYSMQARFRNQPLAEATHSFASTVRF
;
A
#
# COMPACT_ATOMS: atom_id res chain seq x y z
N MET A 1 -57.34 9.18 3.21
CA MET A 1 -55.93 9.19 3.65
C MET A 1 -55.51 7.74 3.84
N ASN A 2 -54.98 6.96 2.89
CA ASN A 2 -54.01 7.17 1.82
C ASN A 2 -52.75 7.93 2.27
N GLN A 3 -51.72 7.19 2.70
CA GLN A 3 -50.41 7.02 2.04
C GLN A 3 -49.77 5.73 2.59
N SER A 4 -49.88 4.60 1.88
CA SER A 4 -48.93 4.09 0.88
C SER A 4 -47.80 3.25 1.49
N LYS A 5 -48.12 1.97 1.69
CA LYS A 5 -47.19 0.86 1.51
C LYS A 5 -46.54 1.01 0.13
N ILE A 6 -45.21 1.08 0.06
CA ILE A 6 -44.48 0.79 -1.17
C ILE A 6 -43.77 -0.54 -0.96
N LEU A 7 -44.49 -1.59 -1.36
CA LEU A 7 -43.96 -2.85 -1.81
C LEU A 7 -43.78 -2.67 -3.32
N LEU A 8 -42.54 -2.68 -3.85
CA LEU A 8 -42.31 -2.80 -5.30
C LEU A 8 -41.25 -3.85 -5.62
N PHE A 9 -41.82 -5.04 -5.80
CA PHE A 9 -41.45 -6.25 -6.53
C PHE A 9 -40.66 -6.10 -7.86
N ILE A 10 -39.64 -6.99 -8.01
CA ILE A 10 -39.11 -7.75 -9.20
C ILE A 10 -38.58 -6.99 -10.46
N LEU A 11 -37.66 -7.50 -11.33
CA LEU A 11 -37.34 -8.84 -11.83
C LEU A 11 -35.88 -8.92 -12.39
N PHE A 12 -35.21 -10.05 -12.13
CA PHE A 12 -34.31 -10.89 -12.97
C PHE A 12 -33.14 -10.33 -13.83
N PHE A 13 -31.97 -11.00 -13.75
CA PHE A 13 -31.14 -11.60 -14.84
C PHE A 13 -29.70 -11.89 -14.31
N ILE A 14 -29.41 -13.12 -13.89
CA ILE A 14 -28.58 -14.15 -14.56
C ILE A 14 -27.10 -13.74 -14.83
N CYS A 15 -26.23 -14.33 -13.98
CA CYS A 15 -24.80 -14.73 -14.07
C CYS A 15 -23.86 -14.09 -15.12
N HIS A 16 -22.69 -13.55 -14.68
CA HIS A 16 -21.34 -14.18 -14.69
C HIS A 16 -20.22 -13.18 -14.21
N LEU A 17 -19.14 -13.68 -13.56
CA LEU A 17 -18.05 -12.99 -12.81
C LEU A 17 -16.93 -12.35 -13.72
N THR A 18 -15.97 -11.47 -13.34
CA THR A 18 -14.94 -11.52 -12.24
C THR A 18 -14.07 -10.22 -12.01
N LEU A 19 -14.14 -9.67 -10.77
CA LEU A 19 -13.18 -8.96 -9.84
C LEU A 19 -12.41 -7.65 -10.23
N ALA A 20 -11.68 -6.96 -9.28
CA ALA A 20 -10.71 -5.81 -9.39
C ALA A 20 -9.58 -5.83 -8.29
N ASN A 21 -8.54 -4.95 -8.28
CA ASN A 21 -7.17 -4.96 -7.65
C ASN A 21 -7.19 -5.45 -6.20
N GLU A 22 -6.14 -6.13 -5.84
CA GLU A 22 -6.32 -7.55 -5.52
C GLU A 22 -5.51 -7.95 -4.26
N ASN A 23 -4.53 -7.14 -3.87
CA ASN A 23 -3.73 -7.40 -2.67
C ASN A 23 -4.48 -7.11 -1.34
N LEU A 24 -5.50 -6.23 -1.34
CA LEU A 24 -6.23 -5.91 -0.10
C LEU A 24 -7.15 -7.04 0.35
N ARG A 25 -7.65 -7.89 -0.56
CA ARG A 25 -8.30 -9.14 -0.19
C ARG A 25 -7.42 -10.00 0.71
N ILE A 26 -6.16 -10.20 0.31
CA ILE A 26 -5.17 -11.00 1.06
C ILE A 26 -4.97 -10.40 2.45
N ILE A 27 -4.76 -9.08 2.53
CA ILE A 27 -4.58 -8.33 3.79
C ILE A 27 -5.79 -8.49 4.71
N GLY A 28 -7.01 -8.32 4.20
CA GLY A 28 -8.26 -8.45 4.98
C GLY A 28 -8.55 -9.88 5.45
N MET A 29 -7.99 -10.89 4.78
CA MET A 29 -8.03 -12.30 5.20
C MET A 29 -6.81 -12.71 6.04
N GLY A 30 -6.10 -11.76 6.65
CA GLY A 30 -4.96 -12.06 7.52
C GLY A 30 -3.68 -12.47 6.80
N GLY A 31 -3.62 -12.37 5.47
CA GLY A 31 -2.47 -12.77 4.68
C GLY A 31 -2.64 -14.12 3.95
N VAL A 32 -3.85 -14.70 3.95
CA VAL A 32 -4.12 -15.96 3.24
C VAL A 32 -4.07 -15.75 1.73
N MET A 33 -3.18 -16.47 1.04
CA MET A 33 -2.90 -16.33 -0.39
C MET A 33 -2.36 -17.59 -1.08
N ILE A 34 -2.04 -18.68 -0.38
CA ILE A 34 -1.34 -19.84 -1.00
C ILE A 34 -2.29 -20.72 -1.81
N ALA A 35 -3.43 -21.09 -1.22
CA ALA A 35 -4.30 -22.13 -1.76
C ALA A 35 -5.67 -21.58 -2.15
N THR A 36 -5.74 -20.44 -2.84
CA THR A 36 -7.01 -19.80 -3.22
C THR A 36 -7.13 -19.70 -4.73
N ASN A 37 -8.38 -19.78 -5.19
CA ASN A 37 -8.79 -19.65 -6.59
C ASN A 37 -9.15 -18.21 -6.98
N ALA A 38 -8.90 -17.24 -6.09
CA ALA A 38 -9.11 -15.85 -6.42
C ALA A 38 -7.97 -15.37 -7.34
N SER A 39 -8.33 -14.59 -8.37
CA SER A 39 -7.37 -14.08 -9.36
C SER A 39 -6.24 -13.28 -8.70
N ASP A 40 -6.54 -12.63 -7.57
CA ASP A 40 -5.59 -11.83 -6.80
C ASP A 40 -4.44 -12.61 -6.22
N ALA A 41 -4.79 -13.60 -5.43
CA ALA A 41 -3.83 -14.47 -4.82
C ALA A 41 -3.09 -15.33 -5.84
N SER A 42 -3.62 -15.47 -7.06
CA SER A 42 -2.89 -16.08 -8.18
C SER A 42 -1.81 -15.16 -8.75
N ILE A 43 -2.09 -13.85 -8.82
CA ILE A 43 -1.14 -12.83 -9.29
C ILE A 43 -0.10 -12.47 -8.23
N PHE A 44 -0.49 -12.31 -6.96
CA PHE A 44 0.36 -11.83 -5.86
C PHE A 44 0.89 -12.94 -4.95
N GLY A 45 0.16 -14.06 -4.87
CA GLY A 45 0.48 -15.22 -4.03
C GLY A 45 1.08 -16.35 -4.84
N ASN A 46 0.29 -17.39 -5.07
CA ASN A 46 0.69 -18.63 -5.68
C ASN A 46 0.39 -18.64 -7.19
N PRO A 47 1.42 -18.61 -8.08
CA PRO A 47 1.21 -18.56 -9.52
C PRO A 47 0.49 -19.79 -10.09
N ALA A 48 0.39 -20.91 -9.36
CA ALA A 48 -0.38 -22.08 -9.80
C ALA A 48 -1.88 -21.76 -9.97
N GLY A 49 -2.42 -20.82 -9.19
CA GLY A 49 -3.83 -20.43 -9.26
C GLY A 49 -4.24 -19.70 -10.54
N LEU A 50 -3.29 -19.30 -11.40
CA LEU A 50 -3.58 -18.61 -12.67
C LEU A 50 -4.50 -19.41 -13.61
N ILE A 51 -4.63 -20.73 -13.41
CA ILE A 51 -5.56 -21.59 -14.15
C ILE A 51 -7.02 -21.22 -13.86
N ASP A 52 -7.32 -20.68 -12.68
CA ASP A 52 -8.67 -20.34 -12.23
C ASP A 52 -9.08 -18.91 -12.63
N VAL A 53 -8.21 -18.17 -13.34
CA VAL A 53 -8.55 -16.84 -13.86
C VAL A 53 -9.48 -16.97 -15.06
N GLU A 54 -10.74 -16.58 -14.87
CA GLU A 54 -11.75 -16.57 -15.91
C GLU A 54 -11.54 -15.39 -16.90
N GLY A 55 -11.68 -15.66 -18.20
CA GLY A 55 -11.69 -14.62 -19.23
C GLY A 55 -10.38 -13.82 -19.36
N ASN A 56 -10.48 -12.64 -19.96
CA ASN A 56 -9.42 -11.65 -19.92
C ASN A 56 -9.59 -10.84 -18.64
N ASN A 57 -8.54 -10.75 -17.84
CA ASN A 57 -8.54 -9.97 -16.61
C ASN A 57 -7.45 -8.90 -16.71
N LEU A 58 -7.78 -7.76 -17.31
CA LEU A 58 -6.96 -6.55 -17.27
C LEU A 58 -7.42 -5.69 -16.09
N SER A 59 -6.50 -5.31 -15.23
CA SER A 59 -6.79 -4.45 -14.08
C SER A 59 -5.73 -3.38 -13.90
N ALA A 60 -6.17 -2.17 -13.54
CA ALA A 60 -5.31 -1.09 -13.12
C ALA A 60 -5.84 -0.54 -11.81
N GLY A 61 -4.97 -0.36 -10.82
CA GLY A 61 -5.39 0.20 -9.55
C GLY A 61 -4.27 0.83 -8.76
N VAL A 62 -4.69 1.53 -7.71
CA VAL A 62 -3.82 2.24 -6.80
C VAL A 62 -4.21 1.89 -5.38
N THR A 63 -3.22 1.55 -4.57
CA THR A 63 -3.39 1.32 -3.13
C THR A 63 -2.68 2.41 -2.34
N LEU A 64 -3.39 3.04 -1.42
CA LEU A 64 -2.82 3.88 -0.37
C LEU A 64 -2.74 3.04 0.91
N SER A 65 -1.59 2.97 1.57
CA SER A 65 -1.42 2.29 2.86
C SER A 65 -0.64 3.16 3.84
N ASP A 66 -0.67 2.79 5.12
CA ASP A 66 0.20 3.37 6.16
C ASP A 66 0.16 4.90 6.24
N PHE A 67 -0.96 5.53 5.84
CA PHE A 67 -1.14 6.97 5.97
C PHE A 67 -1.27 7.31 7.45
N ARG A 68 -0.16 7.72 8.06
CA ARG A 68 -0.08 8.02 9.49
C ARG A 68 0.58 9.36 9.69
N HIS A 69 -0.16 10.25 10.33
CA HIS A 69 0.33 11.52 10.85
C HIS A 69 0.66 11.35 12.34
N VAL A 70 1.88 11.69 12.74
CA VAL A 70 2.33 11.62 14.13
C VAL A 70 2.95 12.95 14.54
N PRO A 71 2.32 13.70 15.46
CA PRO A 71 2.97 14.83 16.09
C PRO A 71 4.17 14.35 16.90
N LEU A 72 5.32 14.95 16.64
CA LEU A 72 6.52 14.69 17.41
C LEU A 72 6.53 15.57 18.66
N SER A 73 7.27 15.13 19.68
CA SER A 73 7.41 15.92 20.91
C SER A 73 7.97 17.30 20.59
N ALA A 74 7.43 18.33 21.26
CA ALA A 74 7.91 19.68 21.10
C ALA A 74 9.40 19.77 21.48
N VAL A 75 10.19 20.39 20.62
CA VAL A 75 11.61 20.64 20.80
C VAL A 75 11.79 22.16 20.83
N PRO A 76 12.44 22.76 21.84
CA PRO A 76 12.49 24.21 22.04
C PRO A 76 12.95 25.02 20.83
N GLU A 77 13.81 24.45 19.99
CA GLU A 77 14.37 25.07 18.80
C GLU A 77 13.40 25.12 17.60
N PHE A 78 12.30 24.38 17.63
CA PHE A 78 11.33 24.25 16.54
C PHE A 78 9.96 24.79 16.92
N GLN A 79 9.32 25.47 15.96
CA GLN A 79 7.92 25.90 16.05
C GLN A 79 6.97 24.70 15.94
N PHE A 80 7.30 23.74 15.09
CA PHE A 80 6.61 22.45 15.00
C PHE A 80 7.52 21.36 14.45
N SER A 81 7.18 20.11 14.75
CA SER A 81 7.79 18.93 14.17
C SER A 81 6.76 17.82 14.02
N GLU A 82 6.55 17.37 12.79
CA GLU A 82 5.48 16.45 12.40
C GLU A 82 6.04 15.31 11.55
N GLN A 83 5.56 14.09 11.77
CA GLN A 83 5.98 12.92 10.99
C GLN A 83 4.83 12.40 10.14
N LEU A 84 5.09 12.20 8.84
CA LEU A 84 4.17 11.57 7.90
C LEU A 84 4.75 10.26 7.40
N GLU A 85 4.00 9.17 7.59
CA GLU A 85 4.23 7.90 6.91
C GLU A 85 3.19 7.73 5.80
N LEU A 86 3.64 7.21 4.65
CA LEU A 86 2.79 6.99 3.49
C LEU A 86 3.30 5.80 2.67
N GLY A 87 2.39 4.88 2.35
CA GLY A 87 2.55 3.83 1.37
C GLY A 87 1.70 4.10 0.13
N LEU A 88 2.28 3.98 -1.06
CA LEU A 88 1.56 4.09 -2.33
C LEU A 88 1.95 2.94 -3.25
N SER A 89 1.00 2.14 -3.70
CA SER A 89 1.27 0.97 -4.53
C SER A 89 0.35 0.90 -5.75
N PRO A 90 0.74 1.51 -6.89
CA PRO A 90 0.02 1.35 -8.14
C PRO A 90 0.38 0.02 -8.81
N SER A 91 -0.58 -0.53 -9.55
CA SER A 91 -0.42 -1.77 -10.31
C SER A 91 -1.21 -1.74 -11.61
N ILE A 92 -0.66 -2.40 -12.62
CA ILE A 92 -1.34 -2.74 -13.87
C ILE A 92 -1.06 -4.20 -14.15
N THR A 93 -2.09 -5.02 -14.27
CA THR A 93 -1.95 -6.46 -14.44
C THR A 93 -2.88 -6.97 -15.53
N TYR A 94 -2.39 -7.92 -16.32
CA TYR A 94 -3.18 -8.71 -17.24
C TYR A 94 -3.01 -10.17 -16.89
N SER A 95 -4.12 -10.91 -16.85
CA SER A 95 -4.10 -12.36 -16.66
C SER A 95 -5.22 -13.03 -17.42
N ARG A 96 -5.01 -14.31 -17.77
CA ARG A 96 -6.00 -15.13 -18.46
C ARG A 96 -5.67 -16.61 -18.36
N SER A 97 -6.70 -17.45 -18.29
CA SER A 97 -6.60 -18.90 -18.51
C SER A 97 -7.11 -19.31 -19.90
N VAL A 98 -6.36 -20.17 -20.60
CA VAL A 98 -6.72 -20.78 -21.89
C VAL A 98 -6.27 -22.23 -21.93
N GLN A 99 -7.18 -23.15 -22.25
CA GLN A 99 -6.88 -24.58 -22.51
C GLN A 99 -6.02 -25.23 -21.41
N GLY A 100 -6.33 -24.95 -20.14
CA GLY A 100 -5.62 -25.49 -18.99
C GLY A 100 -4.19 -24.95 -18.82
N ALA A 101 -3.89 -23.80 -19.42
CA ALA A 101 -2.71 -22.99 -19.14
C ALA A 101 -3.14 -21.59 -18.68
N GLY A 102 -2.45 -21.03 -17.69
CA GLY A 102 -2.69 -19.68 -17.19
C GLY A 102 -1.49 -18.79 -17.50
N PHE A 103 -1.76 -17.54 -17.85
CA PHE A 103 -0.73 -16.54 -18.16
C PHE A 103 -1.03 -15.27 -17.40
N SER A 104 0.03 -14.60 -16.94
CA SER A 104 -0.07 -13.24 -16.43
C SER A 104 1.15 -12.42 -16.77
N ILE A 105 0.94 -11.12 -16.91
CA ILE A 105 1.99 -10.11 -17.01
C ILE A 105 1.51 -8.88 -16.27
N GLY A 106 2.41 -8.19 -15.59
CA GLY A 106 2.02 -6.94 -14.95
C GLY A 106 3.19 -6.12 -14.47
N TYR A 107 2.89 -4.87 -14.17
CA TYR A 107 3.77 -3.92 -13.53
C TYR A 107 3.24 -3.63 -12.14
N LEU A 108 4.11 -3.76 -11.14
CA LEU A 108 3.82 -3.49 -9.74
C LEU A 108 4.80 -2.44 -9.24
N SER A 109 4.31 -1.47 -8.47
CA SER A 109 5.14 -0.50 -7.77
C SER A 109 4.67 -0.33 -6.34
N SER A 110 5.59 0.00 -5.45
CA SER A 110 5.35 0.28 -4.04
C SER A 110 6.36 1.32 -3.56
N LEU A 111 5.86 2.51 -3.24
CA LEU A 111 6.58 3.56 -2.56
C LEU A 111 6.27 3.46 -1.08
N ARG A 112 7.32 3.37 -0.26
CA ARG A 112 7.24 3.59 1.19
C ARG A 112 7.98 4.87 1.51
N ASN A 113 7.27 5.84 2.05
CA ASN A 113 7.80 7.13 2.44
C ASN A 113 7.61 7.35 3.94
N LYS A 114 8.68 7.76 4.61
CA LYS A 114 8.65 8.32 5.95
C LYS A 114 9.34 9.67 5.89
N SER A 115 8.59 10.73 6.18
CA SER A 115 9.08 12.10 6.17
C SER A 115 8.84 12.76 7.52
N THR A 116 9.82 13.52 8.00
CA THR A 116 9.70 14.39 9.16
C THR A 116 9.80 15.83 8.66
N PHE A 117 8.80 16.63 8.97
CA PHE A 117 8.74 18.05 8.65
C PHE A 117 8.95 18.84 9.93
N SER A 118 9.94 19.73 9.93
CA SER A 118 10.24 20.59 11.06
C SER A 118 10.40 22.03 10.58
N LEU A 119 9.96 22.98 11.39
CA LEU A 119 10.16 24.40 11.16
C LEU A 119 10.88 25.00 12.36
N GLU A 120 12.09 25.52 12.16
CA GLU A 120 12.86 26.16 13.22
C GLU A 120 12.20 27.47 13.70
N ASN A 121 12.47 27.85 14.93
CA ASN A 121 12.14 29.19 15.41
C ASN A 121 12.83 30.25 14.55
N THR A 122 12.07 31.25 14.11
CA THR A 122 12.63 32.39 13.39
C THR A 122 13.62 33.11 14.29
N ARG A 123 14.88 33.17 13.85
CA ARG A 123 15.90 34.01 14.47
C ARG A 123 15.90 35.33 13.74
N SER A 124 15.68 36.41 14.47
CA SER A 124 15.74 37.76 13.91
C SER A 124 16.73 38.60 14.69
N GLU A 125 17.47 39.42 13.98
CA GLU A 125 18.42 40.36 14.54
C GLU A 125 18.36 41.68 13.76
N TYR A 126 18.65 42.76 14.47
CA TYR A 126 18.76 44.08 13.89
C TYR A 126 20.16 44.61 14.16
N LEU A 127 20.92 44.83 13.08
CA LEU A 127 22.29 45.33 13.13
C LEU A 127 22.24 46.85 13.04
N VAL A 128 22.31 47.51 14.20
CA VAL A 128 22.13 48.97 14.33
C VAL A 128 23.15 49.75 13.49
N ASP A 129 24.42 49.34 13.51
CA ASP A 129 25.50 50.01 12.79
C ASP A 129 25.34 49.91 11.26
N GLU A 130 24.66 48.86 10.78
CA GLU A 130 24.42 48.59 9.36
C GLU A 130 23.04 49.06 8.88
N GLN A 131 22.16 49.49 9.80
CA GLN A 131 20.75 49.80 9.53
C GLN A 131 20.02 48.64 8.83
N ARG A 132 20.33 47.42 9.27
CA ARG A 132 19.99 46.19 8.57
C ARG A 132 19.22 45.23 9.46
N PHE A 133 18.09 44.76 8.97
CA PHE A 133 17.29 43.71 9.57
C PHE A 133 17.56 42.38 8.88
N LEU A 134 17.83 41.36 9.70
CA LEU A 134 18.02 39.99 9.25
C LEU A 134 17.00 39.10 9.96
N ALA A 135 16.30 38.26 9.21
CA ALA A 135 15.49 37.19 9.80
C ALA A 135 15.65 35.89 9.03
N LYS A 136 15.98 34.82 9.75
CA LYS A 136 16.16 33.49 9.17
C LYS A 136 15.21 32.49 9.81
N THR A 137 14.49 31.77 8.96
CA THR A 137 13.65 30.64 9.34
C THR A 137 14.03 29.45 8.46
N LEU A 138 14.22 28.28 9.05
CA LEU A 138 14.60 27.08 8.31
C LEU A 138 13.49 26.03 8.42
N SER A 139 12.98 25.60 7.27
CA SER A 139 12.19 24.38 7.17
C SER A 139 13.10 23.21 6.81
N ILE A 140 12.99 22.14 7.58
CA ILE A 140 13.76 20.91 7.42
C ILE A 140 12.79 19.79 7.11
N THR A 141 12.96 19.14 5.96
CA THR A 141 12.22 17.92 5.61
C THR A 141 13.19 16.75 5.53
N GLU A 142 13.27 15.94 6.58
CA GLU A 142 13.99 14.69 6.54
C GLU A 142 13.14 13.63 5.82
N TYR A 143 13.74 12.85 4.93
CA TYR A 143 13.02 11.82 4.19
C TYR A 143 13.78 10.50 4.17
N LYS A 144 13.02 9.41 4.23
CA LYS A 144 13.45 8.05 3.98
C LYS A 144 12.45 7.38 3.05
N GLN A 145 12.88 7.15 1.82
CA GLN A 145 12.07 6.62 0.74
C GLN A 145 12.63 5.29 0.26
N LEU A 146 11.74 4.34 0.02
CA LEU A 146 12.04 3.12 -0.71
C LEU A 146 10.95 2.92 -1.77
N LEU A 147 11.34 3.11 -3.03
CA LEU A 147 10.53 2.76 -4.18
C LEU A 147 10.96 1.38 -4.67
N GLN A 148 10.05 0.41 -4.62
CA GLN A 148 10.21 -0.88 -5.29
C GLN A 148 9.26 -0.93 -6.48
N SER A 149 9.77 -1.15 -7.68
CA SER A 149 8.96 -1.30 -8.87
C SER A 149 9.43 -2.48 -9.70
N GLY A 150 8.59 -2.97 -10.61
CA GLY A 150 8.96 -4.15 -11.36
C GLY A 150 7.91 -4.72 -12.28
N TRP A 151 8.38 -5.44 -13.29
CA TRP A 151 7.55 -6.27 -14.15
C TRP A 151 7.54 -7.70 -13.63
N TYR A 152 6.46 -8.43 -13.87
CA TYR A 152 6.45 -9.87 -13.69
C TYR A 152 5.78 -10.56 -14.87
N ILE A 153 6.16 -11.81 -15.10
CA ILE A 153 5.51 -12.73 -16.04
C ILE A 153 5.24 -14.03 -15.29
N GLY A 154 3.98 -14.46 -15.30
CA GLY A 154 3.51 -15.69 -14.68
C GLY A 154 3.01 -16.68 -15.73
N TYR A 155 3.24 -17.96 -15.45
CA TYR A 155 2.71 -19.07 -16.22
C TYR A 155 2.25 -20.19 -15.29
N SER A 156 1.15 -20.85 -15.64
CA SER A 156 0.69 -22.05 -14.96
C SER A 156 0.18 -23.10 -15.93
N LYS A 157 0.20 -24.36 -15.48
CA LYS A 157 -0.33 -25.51 -16.22
C LYS A 157 -1.14 -26.41 -15.31
N LYS A 158 -2.34 -26.77 -15.77
CA LYS A 158 -3.20 -27.77 -15.14
C LYS A 158 -2.73 -29.18 -15.50
N MET A 159 -2.64 -30.04 -14.50
CA MET A 159 -2.22 -31.45 -14.59
C MET A 159 -3.22 -32.31 -13.80
N GLY A 160 -4.37 -32.62 -14.42
CA GLY A 160 -5.46 -33.34 -13.74
C GLY A 160 -6.11 -32.51 -12.64
N GLN A 161 -6.05 -32.99 -11.40
CA GLN A 161 -6.51 -32.28 -10.19
C GLN A 161 -5.44 -31.36 -9.58
N SER A 162 -4.23 -31.40 -10.14
CA SER A 162 -3.10 -30.57 -9.72
C SER A 162 -2.86 -29.43 -10.69
N GLN A 163 -2.16 -28.43 -10.20
CA GLN A 163 -1.75 -27.26 -10.98
C GLN A 163 -0.36 -26.84 -10.53
N PHE A 164 0.48 -26.49 -11.49
CA PHE A 164 1.83 -25.97 -11.27
C PHE A 164 1.95 -24.59 -11.87
N GLY A 165 2.66 -23.69 -11.21
CA GLY A 165 2.90 -22.34 -11.69
C GLY A 165 4.29 -21.84 -11.38
N LEU A 166 4.73 -20.89 -12.19
CA LEU A 166 6.01 -20.20 -12.08
C LEU A 166 5.81 -18.71 -12.35
N ARG A 167 6.58 -17.87 -11.67
CA ARG A 167 6.58 -16.41 -11.90
C ARG A 167 8.00 -15.89 -11.91
N LEU A 168 8.36 -15.20 -12.97
CA LEU A 168 9.60 -14.44 -13.08
C LEU A 168 9.28 -12.97 -12.76
N ASN A 169 10.00 -12.39 -11.81
CA ASN A 169 9.87 -10.98 -11.45
C ASN A 169 11.14 -10.25 -11.90
N GLN A 170 11.02 -9.02 -12.38
CA GLN A 170 12.11 -8.05 -12.49
C GLN A 170 11.79 -6.94 -11.49
N ILE A 171 12.66 -6.76 -10.50
CA ILE A 171 12.47 -5.88 -9.36
C ILE A 171 13.60 -4.84 -9.36
N THR A 172 13.22 -3.57 -9.38
CA THR A 172 14.09 -2.42 -9.15
C THR A 172 13.75 -1.81 -7.80
N GLN A 173 14.75 -1.61 -6.96
CA GLN A 173 14.62 -0.87 -5.71
C GLN A 173 15.47 0.40 -5.75
N HIS A 174 14.83 1.54 -5.52
CA HIS A 174 15.47 2.84 -5.36
C HIS A 174 15.24 3.31 -3.92
N ALA A 175 16.33 3.42 -3.17
CA ALA A 175 16.32 3.89 -1.79
C ALA A 175 16.99 5.25 -1.71
N LYS A 176 16.20 6.27 -1.32
CA LYS A 176 16.67 7.64 -1.13
C LYS A 176 16.51 8.05 0.32
N ARG A 177 17.56 8.61 0.92
CA ARG A 177 17.52 9.19 2.27
C ARG A 177 18.28 10.49 2.30
N GLY A 178 17.71 11.51 2.91
CA GLY A 178 18.36 12.81 3.03
C GLY A 178 17.51 13.80 3.78
N ARG A 179 17.85 15.06 3.63
CA ARG A 179 17.05 16.18 4.12
C ARG A 179 17.00 17.29 3.09
N VAL A 180 15.81 17.85 2.89
CA VAL A 180 15.63 19.09 2.14
C VAL A 180 15.60 20.23 3.15
N LEU A 181 16.45 21.21 2.94
CA LEU A 181 16.53 22.43 3.72
C LEU A 181 15.95 23.57 2.87
N VAL A 182 14.91 24.22 3.37
CA VAL A 182 14.33 25.42 2.76
C VAL A 182 14.45 26.56 3.74
N GLY A 183 15.39 27.46 3.50
CA GLY A 183 15.62 28.64 4.31
C GLY A 183 14.86 29.83 3.74
N LEU A 184 14.08 30.51 4.58
CA LEU A 184 13.61 31.87 4.34
C LEU A 184 14.55 32.82 5.09
N ALA A 185 15.35 33.59 4.34
CA ALA A 185 16.30 34.57 4.87
C ALA A 185 15.90 35.96 4.38
N LEU A 186 15.18 36.71 5.22
CA LEU A 186 14.87 38.12 4.97
C LEU A 186 16.09 38.97 5.30
N ASP A 187 16.40 39.87 4.39
CA ASP A 187 17.51 40.80 4.50
C ASP A 187 17.05 42.16 3.96
N ALA A 188 16.96 43.13 4.86
CA ALA A 188 16.44 44.46 4.56
C ALA A 188 17.38 45.51 5.13
N GLN A 189 17.93 46.35 4.26
CA GLN A 189 18.73 47.51 4.66
C GLN A 189 17.95 48.77 4.31
N HIS A 190 17.76 49.65 5.29
CA HIS A 190 17.02 50.91 5.11
C HIS A 190 17.92 52.14 5.20
N ALA A 191 17.36 53.31 4.90
CA ALA A 191 18.09 54.58 4.90
C ALA A 191 18.43 55.07 6.32
N SER A 192 19.48 55.90 6.41
CA SER A 192 20.06 56.38 7.67
C SER A 192 19.27 57.46 8.41
N ASP A 193 18.28 58.04 7.75
CA ASP A 193 17.37 59.05 8.30
C ASP A 193 16.19 58.44 9.07
N ILE A 194 16.04 57.11 9.05
CA ILE A 194 15.02 56.39 9.81
C ILE A 194 15.38 56.32 11.30
N ASN A 195 14.44 56.72 12.16
CA ASN A 195 14.58 56.59 13.60
C ASN A 195 14.38 55.14 14.07
N VAL A 196 15.48 54.44 14.36
CA VAL A 196 15.48 53.04 14.82
C VAL A 196 14.80 52.81 16.17
N ASN A 197 14.62 53.86 16.99
CA ASN A 197 13.93 53.77 18.28
C ASN A 197 12.42 53.96 18.19
N ASP A 198 11.88 54.32 17.01
CA ASP A 198 10.45 54.43 16.76
C ASP A 198 9.96 53.25 15.89
N PRO A 199 9.27 52.25 16.47
CA PRO A 199 8.73 51.12 15.72
C PRO A 199 7.80 51.53 14.58
N ARG A 200 7.15 52.70 14.67
CA ARG A 200 6.25 53.21 13.63
C ARG A 200 6.99 53.71 12.41
N ALA A 201 8.26 54.07 12.54
CA ALA A 201 9.14 54.44 11.45
C ALA A 201 9.96 53.23 10.95
N LEU A 202 10.47 52.41 11.88
CA LEU A 202 11.36 51.30 11.57
C LEU A 202 10.68 50.15 10.83
N ILE A 203 9.50 49.68 11.28
CA ILE A 203 8.84 48.52 10.67
C ILE A 203 8.44 48.78 9.21
N PRO A 204 7.79 49.92 8.87
CA PRO A 204 7.51 50.23 7.47
C PRO A 204 8.77 50.31 6.61
N ALA A 205 9.83 50.96 7.13
CA ALA A 205 11.10 51.05 6.40
C ALA A 205 11.73 49.69 6.09
N ILE A 206 11.66 48.73 7.03
CA ILE A 206 12.09 47.34 6.79
C ILE A 206 11.25 46.68 5.69
N ILE A 207 9.93 46.81 5.75
CA ILE A 207 9.00 46.19 4.78
C ILE A 207 9.22 46.79 3.38
N ASP A 208 9.35 48.11 3.27
CA ASP A 208 9.57 48.81 2.01
C ASP A 208 10.94 48.48 1.39
N SER A 209 11.91 48.10 2.22
CA SER A 209 13.25 47.68 1.79
C SER A 209 13.31 46.21 1.35
N LEU A 210 12.27 45.42 1.61
CA LEU A 210 12.14 44.06 1.09
C LEU A 210 11.54 44.09 -0.31
N ASP A 211 12.20 43.44 -1.26
CA ASP A 211 11.65 43.26 -2.60
C ASP A 211 10.69 42.06 -2.62
N LEU A 212 9.45 42.35 -2.20
CA LEU A 212 8.33 41.41 -2.17
C LEU A 212 7.86 41.00 -3.57
N ALA A 213 8.29 41.68 -4.63
CA ALA A 213 8.00 41.27 -6.00
C ALA A 213 8.88 40.09 -6.45
N ASN A 214 10.05 39.92 -5.83
CA ASN A 214 10.95 38.80 -6.09
C ASN A 214 11.27 38.00 -4.81
N LEU A 215 10.24 37.35 -4.24
CA LEU A 215 10.38 36.53 -3.03
C LEU A 215 11.43 35.41 -3.15
N GLY A 216 11.73 34.95 -4.37
CA GLY A 216 12.69 33.88 -4.61
C GLY A 216 14.11 34.21 -4.15
N GLN A 217 14.49 35.50 -4.09
CA GLN A 217 15.83 35.90 -3.62
C GLN A 217 16.05 35.62 -2.13
N TYR A 218 14.96 35.54 -1.35
CA TYR A 218 15.00 35.27 0.08
C TYR A 218 14.83 33.78 0.40
N ILE A 219 14.67 32.93 -0.61
CA ILE A 219 14.48 31.50 -0.46
C ILE A 219 15.76 30.80 -0.91
N ASP A 220 16.41 30.12 0.03
CA ASP A 220 17.49 29.19 -0.25
C ASP A 220 16.96 27.75 -0.12
N GLN A 221 17.27 26.89 -1.08
CA GLN A 221 16.88 25.49 -1.07
C GLN A 221 18.08 24.60 -1.37
N SER A 222 18.30 23.62 -0.50
CA SER A 222 19.30 22.57 -0.70
C SER A 222 18.72 21.19 -0.40
N ASP A 223 19.10 20.18 -1.19
CA ASP A 223 18.81 18.76 -0.94
C ASP A 223 20.11 18.07 -0.54
N GLU A 224 20.24 17.76 0.75
CA GLU A 224 21.38 17.04 1.30
C GLU A 224 21.09 15.53 1.30
N VAL A 225 21.50 14.86 0.22
CA VAL A 225 21.27 13.44 0.02
C VAL A 225 22.35 12.62 0.74
N SER A 226 21.92 11.84 1.75
CA SER A 226 22.80 10.94 2.51
C SER A 226 22.90 9.54 1.90
N GLN A 227 21.90 9.13 1.12
CA GLN A 227 21.84 7.85 0.44
C GLN A 227 21.01 7.98 -0.83
N ASP A 228 21.56 7.49 -1.94
CA ASP A 228 20.85 7.32 -3.20
C ASP A 228 21.35 6.03 -3.85
N LEU A 229 20.61 4.95 -3.66
CA LEU A 229 20.98 3.62 -4.15
C LEU A 229 19.87 3.06 -5.02
N GLU A 230 20.23 2.66 -6.24
CA GLU A 230 19.36 1.94 -7.15
C GLU A 230 19.94 0.56 -7.46
N ILE A 231 19.12 -0.48 -7.29
CA ILE A 231 19.49 -1.86 -7.62
C ILE A 231 18.36 -2.52 -8.39
N SER A 232 18.68 -3.08 -9.55
CA SER A 232 17.78 -3.90 -10.36
C SER A 232 18.19 -5.36 -10.36
N ASN A 233 17.22 -6.26 -10.21
CA ASN A 233 17.44 -7.70 -10.17
C ASN A 233 16.18 -8.45 -10.61
N PHE A 234 16.32 -9.69 -11.05
CA PHE A 234 15.19 -10.60 -11.29
C PHE A 234 14.76 -11.32 -10.00
N ASP A 235 13.75 -12.15 -10.01
CA ASP A 235 13.44 -13.11 -8.96
C ASP A 235 12.52 -14.20 -9.50
N PHE A 236 12.38 -15.30 -8.77
CA PHE A 236 11.63 -16.45 -9.24
C PHE A 236 10.77 -17.04 -8.13
N ASP A 237 9.50 -17.26 -8.44
CA ASP A 237 8.53 -17.92 -7.57
C ASP A 237 8.01 -19.20 -8.21
N LEU A 238 7.76 -20.20 -7.38
CA LEU A 238 7.20 -21.50 -7.76
C LEU A 238 5.93 -21.78 -6.97
N GLY A 239 4.97 -22.38 -7.64
CA GLY A 239 3.65 -22.66 -7.09
C GLY A 239 3.16 -24.05 -7.45
N TYR A 240 2.51 -24.70 -6.49
CA TYR A 240 1.75 -25.92 -6.71
C TYR A 240 0.41 -25.82 -5.98
N GLN A 241 -0.64 -26.35 -6.58
CA GLN A 241 -1.97 -26.45 -5.98
C GLN A 241 -2.62 -27.79 -6.33
N HIS A 242 -3.44 -28.34 -5.44
CA HIS A 242 -4.16 -29.59 -5.64
C HIS A 242 -5.54 -29.59 -4.99
N TYR A 243 -6.55 -30.07 -5.72
CA TYR A 243 -7.91 -30.22 -5.22
C TYR A 243 -8.14 -31.61 -4.64
N PHE A 244 -8.47 -31.67 -3.35
CA PHE A 244 -8.98 -32.87 -2.71
C PHE A 244 -10.50 -32.84 -2.65
N ASN A 245 -11.15 -33.91 -3.10
CA ASN A 245 -12.56 -34.15 -2.83
C ASN A 245 -12.66 -34.86 -1.49
N ILE A 246 -13.40 -34.28 -0.53
CA ILE A 246 -13.65 -34.92 0.77
C ILE A 246 -15.09 -35.42 0.77
N ASP A 247 -15.25 -36.72 0.56
CA ASP A 247 -16.56 -37.37 0.46
C ASP A 247 -17.36 -37.34 1.77
N MET A 248 -16.70 -37.21 2.92
CA MET A 248 -17.35 -37.15 4.25
C MET A 248 -18.07 -35.82 4.54
N MET A 249 -17.92 -34.78 3.71
CA MET A 249 -18.62 -33.49 3.88
C MET A 249 -19.32 -33.07 2.58
N GLU A 250 -20.31 -33.83 2.13
CA GLU A 250 -21.21 -33.44 1.02
C GLU A 250 -20.47 -32.99 -0.27
N LYS A 251 -19.42 -33.72 -0.67
CA LYS A 251 -18.59 -33.40 -1.87
C LYS A 251 -17.94 -32.01 -1.83
N ARG A 252 -17.51 -31.53 -0.66
CA ARG A 252 -16.71 -30.30 -0.56
C ARG A 252 -15.31 -30.53 -1.16
N LYS A 253 -14.85 -29.51 -1.90
CA LYS A 253 -13.50 -29.45 -2.46
C LYS A 253 -12.62 -28.63 -1.54
N VAL A 254 -11.53 -29.23 -1.08
CA VAL A 254 -10.46 -28.51 -0.38
C VAL A 254 -9.33 -28.27 -1.36
N LEU A 255 -8.95 -27.02 -1.53
CA LEU A 255 -7.77 -26.64 -2.29
C LEU A 255 -6.59 -26.58 -1.32
N THR A 256 -5.52 -27.27 -1.64
CA THR A 256 -4.25 -27.17 -0.92
C THR A 256 -3.20 -26.60 -1.86
N GLY A 257 -2.16 -25.99 -1.30
CA GLY A 257 -1.10 -25.42 -2.10
C GLY A 257 0.23 -25.35 -1.36
N LEU A 258 1.27 -25.26 -2.16
CA LEU A 258 2.64 -24.96 -1.76
C LEU A 258 3.13 -23.82 -2.64
N VAL A 259 3.87 -22.89 -2.04
CA VAL A 259 4.54 -21.82 -2.78
C VAL A 259 5.94 -21.61 -2.24
N ILE A 260 6.89 -21.39 -3.13
CA ILE A 260 8.24 -20.92 -2.79
C ILE A 260 8.39 -19.57 -3.46
N ARG A 261 8.64 -18.53 -2.67
CA ARG A 261 8.83 -17.17 -3.17
C ARG A 261 10.26 -16.72 -2.96
N ASN A 262 10.69 -15.82 -3.83
CA ASN A 262 12.02 -15.22 -3.80
C ASN A 262 13.15 -16.25 -3.81
N LEU A 263 13.08 -17.22 -4.73
CA LEU A 263 13.98 -18.38 -4.74
C LEU A 263 15.44 -17.99 -4.99
N LEU A 264 15.69 -16.93 -5.77
CA LEU A 264 17.03 -16.58 -6.23
C LEU A 264 17.81 -15.67 -5.27
N GLN A 265 17.31 -15.46 -4.04
CA GLN A 265 17.92 -14.73 -2.92
C GLN A 265 18.91 -13.64 -3.32
N ARG A 266 18.41 -12.39 -3.47
CA ARG A 266 19.20 -11.33 -4.08
C ARG A 266 19.59 -10.23 -3.13
N LYS A 267 20.77 -9.65 -3.42
CA LYS A 267 21.26 -8.41 -2.81
C LYS A 267 20.47 -7.23 -3.38
N LEU A 268 19.25 -7.05 -2.90
CA LEU A 268 18.46 -5.83 -3.04
C LEU A 268 18.79 -4.87 -1.89
N VAL A 269 18.36 -3.60 -1.99
CA VAL A 269 18.58 -2.63 -0.90
C VAL A 269 17.83 -3.07 0.37
N ALA A 270 16.56 -3.44 0.22
CA ALA A 270 15.78 -4.16 1.20
C ALA A 270 15.71 -5.64 0.77
N GLN A 271 16.35 -6.51 1.55
CA GLN A 271 16.40 -7.94 1.26
C GLN A 271 15.01 -8.57 1.26
N LEU A 272 14.73 -9.36 0.22
CA LEU A 272 13.53 -10.21 0.14
C LEU A 272 13.96 -11.64 0.45
N PRO A 273 13.65 -12.18 1.65
CA PRO A 273 14.05 -13.53 2.01
C PRO A 273 13.26 -14.55 1.19
N THR A 274 13.87 -15.71 0.92
CA THR A 274 13.11 -16.85 0.38
C THR A 274 12.07 -17.28 1.39
N THR A 275 10.82 -17.39 0.97
CA THR A 275 9.74 -17.87 1.84
C THR A 275 9.17 -19.16 1.27
N ILE A 276 8.87 -20.10 2.15
CA ILE A 276 8.22 -21.36 1.80
C ILE A 276 6.90 -21.41 2.52
N GLY A 277 5.82 -21.51 1.78
CA GLY A 277 4.46 -21.55 2.30
C GLY A 277 3.76 -22.85 1.94
N ILE A 278 2.94 -23.34 2.86
CA ILE A 278 1.88 -24.31 2.57
C ILE A 278 0.54 -23.75 3.04
N GLY A 279 -0.53 -24.06 2.33
CA GLY A 279 -1.84 -23.54 2.68
C GLY A 279 -2.97 -24.44 2.24
N ALA A 280 -4.14 -24.16 2.81
CA ALA A 280 -5.39 -24.81 2.48
C ALA A 280 -6.52 -23.78 2.46
N ASN A 281 -7.47 -23.98 1.56
CA ASN A 281 -8.68 -23.19 1.46
C ASN A 281 -9.87 -24.10 1.20
N THR A 282 -11.02 -23.71 1.72
CA THR A 282 -12.27 -24.38 1.43
C THR A 282 -13.39 -23.36 1.31
N LYS A 283 -14.29 -23.66 0.38
CA LYS A 283 -15.54 -22.93 0.24
C LYS A 283 -16.60 -23.68 1.06
N ILE A 284 -16.84 -23.22 2.28
CA ILE A 284 -17.79 -23.85 3.22
C ILE A 284 -19.21 -23.72 2.69
N PHE A 285 -19.56 -22.51 2.23
CA PHE A 285 -20.83 -22.19 1.58
C PHE A 285 -20.57 -21.36 0.31
N GLN A 286 -21.58 -21.22 -0.54
CA GLN A 286 -21.45 -20.38 -1.75
C GLN A 286 -21.01 -18.94 -1.45
N TRP A 287 -21.33 -18.44 -0.25
CA TRP A 287 -21.01 -17.10 0.25
C TRP A 287 -19.90 -17.08 1.32
N LEU A 288 -19.36 -18.22 1.76
CA LEU A 288 -18.33 -18.29 2.81
C LEU A 288 -17.11 -19.09 2.35
N THR A 289 -15.97 -18.41 2.31
CA THR A 289 -14.67 -19.01 2.03
C THR A 289 -13.78 -18.89 3.26
N THR A 290 -13.01 -19.92 3.58
CA THR A 290 -12.01 -19.89 4.64
C THR A 290 -10.67 -20.39 4.14
N GLY A 291 -9.58 -19.92 4.74
CA GLY A 291 -8.26 -20.44 4.45
C GLY A 291 -7.28 -20.30 5.60
N LEU A 292 -6.21 -21.09 5.49
CA LEU A 292 -5.13 -21.22 6.45
C LEU A 292 -3.83 -21.37 5.69
N ASP A 293 -2.85 -20.52 5.99
CA ASP A 293 -1.51 -20.56 5.45
C ASP A 293 -0.48 -20.66 6.58
N LEU A 294 0.57 -21.43 6.33
CA LEU A 294 1.73 -21.62 7.18
C LEU A 294 2.98 -21.25 6.39
N TRP A 295 3.82 -20.38 6.94
CA TRP A 295 4.97 -19.83 6.27
C TRP A 295 6.26 -20.03 7.08
N ARG A 296 7.28 -20.56 6.41
CA ARG A 296 8.65 -20.53 6.91
C ARG A 296 9.40 -19.38 6.25
N VAL A 297 9.82 -18.41 7.07
CA VAL A 297 10.58 -17.24 6.65
C VAL A 297 11.92 -17.22 7.41
N PRO A 298 13.06 -17.22 6.73
CA PRO A 298 14.37 -17.04 7.36
C PRO A 298 14.44 -15.74 8.17
N GLY A 299 15.01 -15.81 9.37
CA GLY A 299 15.12 -14.66 10.29
C GLY A 299 13.90 -14.45 11.19
N HIS A 300 12.72 -14.99 10.84
CA HIS A 300 11.53 -14.84 11.68
C HIS A 300 11.55 -15.80 12.89
N ARG A 301 10.93 -15.33 13.99
CA ARG A 301 10.74 -16.09 15.24
C ARG A 301 9.64 -17.14 15.10
N GLY A 302 10.04 -18.32 14.63
CA GLY A 302 9.19 -19.51 14.54
C GLY A 302 8.57 -19.70 13.16
N LEU A 303 7.31 -20.11 13.15
CA LEU A 303 6.50 -20.28 11.94
C LEU A 303 5.42 -19.21 11.91
N ASP A 304 5.29 -18.56 10.76
CA ASP A 304 4.27 -17.56 10.52
C ASP A 304 2.98 -18.25 10.12
N VAL A 305 1.85 -17.75 10.61
CA VAL A 305 0.52 -18.35 10.38
C VAL A 305 -0.42 -17.26 9.92
N ALA A 306 -1.29 -17.57 8.96
CA ALA A 306 -2.41 -16.72 8.58
C ALA A 306 -3.67 -17.56 8.48
N PHE A 307 -4.75 -17.11 9.11
CA PHE A 307 -6.08 -17.68 9.00
C PHE A 307 -7.04 -16.56 8.65
N GLY A 308 -7.99 -16.83 7.76
CA GLY A 308 -8.99 -15.84 7.42
C GLY A 308 -10.23 -16.44 6.79
N TRP A 309 -11.29 -15.64 6.82
CA TRP A 309 -12.54 -15.95 6.16
C TRP A 309 -13.07 -14.75 5.39
N GLU A 310 -13.85 -15.05 4.36
CA GLU A 310 -14.48 -14.09 3.47
C GLU A 310 -15.96 -14.46 3.31
N LEU A 311 -16.83 -13.51 3.69
CA LEU A 311 -18.23 -13.50 3.33
C LEU A 311 -18.39 -12.67 2.07
N ALA A 312 -18.91 -13.26 1.00
CA ALA A 312 -19.07 -12.54 -0.27
C ALA A 312 -20.44 -12.83 -0.87
N GLU A 313 -21.08 -11.76 -1.36
CA GLU A 313 -22.33 -11.81 -2.10
C GLU A 313 -22.17 -11.01 -3.39
N SER A 314 -22.69 -11.54 -4.48
CA SER A 314 -22.66 -10.89 -5.80
C SER A 314 -24.07 -10.81 -6.37
N TRP A 315 -24.37 -9.72 -7.06
CA TRP A 315 -25.67 -9.49 -7.67
C TRP A 315 -25.55 -8.98 -9.10
N GLN A 316 -26.63 -9.18 -9.86
CA GLN A 316 -26.80 -8.65 -11.21
C GLN A 316 -28.24 -8.15 -11.33
N ARG A 317 -28.41 -6.82 -11.32
CA ARG A 317 -29.71 -6.13 -11.37
C ARG A 317 -29.56 -4.85 -12.20
N GLY A 318 -29.50 -4.99 -13.53
CA GLY A 318 -29.20 -3.89 -14.45
C GLY A 318 -27.71 -3.51 -14.54
N PHE A 319 -26.95 -3.74 -13.48
CA PHE A 319 -25.48 -3.69 -13.43
C PHE A 319 -24.96 -4.85 -12.58
N SER A 320 -23.68 -5.22 -12.74
CA SER A 320 -22.99 -6.19 -11.90
C SER A 320 -22.48 -5.50 -10.63
N GLY A 321 -22.67 -6.14 -9.47
CA GLY A 321 -22.06 -5.65 -8.24
C GLY A 321 -21.71 -6.78 -7.28
N ASN A 322 -20.80 -6.48 -6.35
CA ASN A 322 -20.43 -7.41 -5.29
C ASN A 322 -20.11 -6.67 -4.00
N ILE A 323 -20.27 -7.38 -2.89
CA ILE A 323 -19.81 -6.95 -1.57
C ILE A 323 -19.09 -8.12 -0.93
N ALA A 324 -17.98 -7.83 -0.27
CA ALA A 324 -17.30 -8.82 0.56
C ALA A 324 -16.89 -8.23 1.90
N LEU A 325 -17.03 -9.03 2.95
CA LEU A 325 -16.53 -8.76 4.29
C LEU A 325 -15.51 -9.84 4.65
N ARG A 326 -14.38 -9.41 5.17
CA ARG A 326 -13.25 -10.27 5.48
C ARG A 326 -12.79 -10.05 6.88
N ASN A 327 -12.34 -11.14 7.49
CA ASN A 327 -11.66 -11.07 8.75
C ASN A 327 -10.53 -12.08 8.76
N GLY A 328 -9.44 -11.72 9.41
CA GLY A 328 -8.29 -12.58 9.50
C GLY A 328 -7.49 -12.38 10.77
N TRP A 329 -6.78 -13.44 11.11
CA TRP A 329 -5.82 -13.54 12.19
C TRP A 329 -4.51 -14.00 11.60
N SER A 330 -3.40 -13.38 12.00
CA SER A 330 -2.08 -13.87 11.66
C SER A 330 -1.08 -13.72 12.79
N ARG A 331 0.01 -14.47 12.66
CA ARG A 331 1.21 -14.34 13.46
C ARG A 331 2.38 -14.19 12.50
N ILE A 332 3.05 -13.06 12.54
CA ILE A 332 4.19 -12.72 11.67
C ILE A 332 5.37 -12.34 12.55
N ASP A 333 6.50 -13.03 12.40
CA ASP A 333 7.70 -12.84 13.22
C ASP A 333 7.42 -12.85 14.73
N GLY A 334 6.55 -13.77 15.16
CA GLY A 334 6.14 -13.88 16.56
C GLY A 334 5.11 -12.85 17.03
N VAL A 335 4.73 -11.87 16.19
CA VAL A 335 3.74 -10.84 16.52
C VAL A 335 2.37 -11.24 16.00
N GLY A 336 1.38 -11.28 16.88
CA GLY A 336 -0.02 -11.50 16.47
C GLY A 336 -0.61 -10.24 15.83
N ILE A 337 -1.34 -10.41 14.73
CA ILE A 337 -2.01 -9.37 13.96
C ILE A 337 -3.47 -9.78 13.71
N PHE A 338 -4.39 -8.84 13.90
CA PHE A 338 -5.78 -8.94 13.50
C PHE A 338 -6.00 -8.10 12.25
N SER A 339 -6.86 -8.57 11.36
CA SER A 339 -7.20 -7.86 10.12
C SER A 339 -8.69 -7.88 9.84
N PHE A 340 -9.16 -6.81 9.21
CA PHE A 340 -10.53 -6.67 8.74
C PHE A 340 -10.51 -6.08 7.33
N GLY A 341 -11.40 -6.52 6.46
CA GLY A 341 -11.49 -6.02 5.09
C GLY A 341 -12.92 -5.88 4.60
N LEU A 342 -13.14 -4.87 3.76
CA LEU A 342 -14.38 -4.62 3.04
C LEU A 342 -14.07 -4.44 1.56
N SER A 343 -14.97 -4.93 0.71
CA SER A 343 -14.90 -4.74 -0.73
C SER A 343 -16.28 -4.38 -1.25
N LEU A 344 -16.33 -3.40 -2.15
CA LEU A 344 -17.51 -3.06 -2.95
C LEU A 344 -17.09 -3.03 -4.42
N GLY A 345 -17.75 -3.83 -5.24
CA GLY A 345 -17.62 -3.81 -6.69
C GLY A 345 -18.88 -3.29 -7.34
N LEU A 346 -18.75 -2.38 -8.31
CA LEU A 346 -19.83 -1.86 -9.14
C LEU A 346 -19.33 -1.82 -10.60
N GLY A 347 -19.86 -2.69 -11.44
CA GLY A 347 -19.38 -2.88 -12.81
C GLY A 347 -17.93 -3.37 -12.83
N GLY A 348 -17.10 -2.71 -13.65
CA GLY A 348 -15.64 -2.92 -13.66
C GLY A 348 -14.90 -2.19 -12.53
N SER A 349 -15.56 -1.36 -11.74
CA SER A 349 -14.93 -0.62 -10.64
C SER A 349 -15.00 -1.40 -9.33
N ARG A 350 -13.93 -1.34 -8.53
CA ARG A 350 -13.93 -1.88 -7.16
C ARG A 350 -13.18 -0.95 -6.23
N TRP A 351 -13.70 -0.89 -5.02
CA TRP A 351 -13.06 -0.23 -3.90
C TRP A 351 -12.90 -1.24 -2.78
N GLU A 352 -11.70 -1.29 -2.24
CA GLU A 352 -11.38 -2.16 -1.13
C GLU A 352 -10.80 -1.33 0.02
N TYR A 353 -11.15 -1.74 1.22
CA TYR A 353 -10.57 -1.22 2.45
C TYR A 353 -10.04 -2.40 3.25
N SER A 354 -8.91 -2.23 3.89
CA SER A 354 -8.39 -3.18 4.86
C SER A 354 -7.71 -2.48 6.02
N MET A 355 -7.81 -3.09 7.19
CA MET A 355 -7.21 -2.63 8.43
C MET A 355 -6.38 -3.77 9.01
N GLN A 356 -5.19 -3.47 9.53
CA GLN A 356 -4.37 -4.40 10.29
C GLN A 356 -3.90 -3.78 11.61
N ALA A 357 -4.09 -4.49 12.71
CA ALA A 357 -3.68 -4.05 14.05
C ALA A 357 -3.00 -5.18 14.81
N ARG A 358 -1.98 -4.87 15.60
CA ARG A 358 -1.34 -5.84 16.50
C ARG A 358 -2.28 -6.24 17.63
N PHE A 359 -2.19 -7.49 18.08
CA PHE A 359 -3.02 -7.98 19.19
C PHE A 359 -2.76 -7.21 20.50
N ARG A 360 -3.87 -6.88 21.18
CA ARG A 360 -3.97 -6.38 22.57
C ARG A 360 -3.32 -5.03 22.90
N ASN A 361 -2.45 -4.47 22.07
CA ASN A 361 -1.62 -3.31 22.45
C ASN A 361 -1.53 -2.20 21.39
N GLN A 362 -2.47 -2.12 20.45
CA GLN A 362 -2.49 -1.04 19.45
C GLN A 362 -3.91 -0.45 19.36
N PRO A 363 -4.08 0.85 19.67
CA PRO A 363 -5.33 1.55 19.39
C PRO A 363 -5.70 1.43 17.91
N LEU A 364 -7.00 1.34 17.58
CA LEU A 364 -7.43 1.26 16.18
C LEU A 364 -7.01 2.49 15.36
N ALA A 365 -6.89 3.66 15.98
CA ALA A 365 -6.39 4.88 15.34
C ALA A 365 -4.91 4.77 14.90
N GLU A 366 -4.16 3.83 15.48
CA GLU A 366 -2.77 3.57 15.12
C GLU A 366 -2.62 2.37 14.18
N ALA A 367 -3.72 1.69 13.83
CA ALA A 367 -3.70 0.54 12.94
C ALA A 367 -3.23 0.94 11.53
N THR A 368 -2.67 -0.01 10.78
CA THR A 368 -2.43 0.22 9.35
C THR A 368 -3.77 0.17 8.63
N HIS A 369 -4.13 1.30 8.02
CA HIS A 369 -5.26 1.40 7.12
C HIS A 369 -4.78 1.34 5.68
N SER A 370 -5.51 0.63 4.83
CA SER A 370 -5.24 0.55 3.40
C SER A 370 -6.51 0.69 2.61
N PHE A 371 -6.44 1.49 1.55
CA PHE A 371 -7.54 1.72 0.61
C PHE A 371 -7.05 1.45 -0.80
N ALA A 372 -7.82 0.71 -1.58
CA ALA A 372 -7.52 0.47 -2.98
C ALA A 372 -8.70 0.84 -3.85
N SER A 373 -8.40 1.44 -5.00
CA SER A 373 -9.35 1.64 -6.09
C SER A 373 -8.83 0.97 -7.35
N THR A 374 -9.72 0.31 -8.07
CA THR A 374 -9.38 -0.40 -9.31
C THR A 374 -10.45 -0.26 -10.35
N VAL A 375 -10.01 -0.25 -11.60
CA VAL A 375 -10.84 -0.53 -12.76
C VAL A 375 -10.39 -1.82 -13.45
N ARG A 376 -11.37 -2.65 -13.84
CA ARG A 376 -11.21 -3.81 -14.72
C ARG A 376 -11.96 -3.63 -16.03
N PHE A 377 -11.41 -4.27 -17.06
CA PHE A 377 -11.86 -4.17 -18.44
C PHE A 377 -12.25 -5.52 -19.02
#